data_AF-A0AAV7F713-F1
#
_entry.id   AF-A0AAV7F713-F1
#
_cell.length_a   1.000
_cell.length_b   1.000
_cell.length_c   1.000
_cell.angle_alpha   90.00
_cell.angle_beta   90.00
_cell.angle_gamma   90.00
#
_symmetry.space_group_name_H-M   'P 1'
#
loop_
_entity.id
_entity.type
_entity.pdbx_description
1 polymer ?
#
loop_
_entity_poly.entity_id
_entity_poly.type
_entity_poly.pdbx_seq_one_letter_code
_entity_poly.pdbx_strand_id
1 'polypeptide(L)'
;MRGGNGIQGIGVEDIVKAGLPPEEARAFHEVLKGPPPPYWFPCPKHAKSANLERLMEDPIASFNLFHKYTVDHPEVYWPLVLMELSIAFREGPKCILDNTDRSKHCGSWFPGSSLNIAECCLLSSKYPYKQDDTVAVIWRNEGEDDFPVNKLQLKDLREQVMKMANALELTFVKGDVIAICMPMTVTAVIIYLAIVLAGFVVVSIADSFAAPEVATRLNVANAKGIFTQDFVIRGGRRLQLYSRAVEAGSCKAVVVPTDGNQLGVQLRDHDLSLMDFLSCVNYLSRRTKSDSMDTTFSSVTILGTIPSMVKAWKGSQNTKGFDWTKIKAFGSAGEASHIDDDLWLSSRSYYKPVIECCGGTELASAYVQGSLLQLQAFGAFSTPSMATGFVVLDENGIPYPDDVPCVGEVGLYPLFMGATYRLLNADHEEVYFKGMPKYKGMQLRRHGDMIQRTTGGYFLVLSGPEQLAIFVVLKRRSSCESEGEHLKMKFSEAIQRNLNPLFKVSFCKSCGRVAQNGIKQVIAKGSEGSNKARILCSQQAVVLFD
;
A
#
# COMPACT_ATOMS: atom_id res chain seq x y z
N MET A 1 -32.25 9.79 -4.09
CA MET A 1 -31.61 9.07 -2.98
C MET A 1 -30.18 9.59 -2.89
N ARG A 2 -29.90 10.43 -1.89
CA ARG A 2 -28.60 11.07 -1.69
C ARG A 2 -27.65 10.09 -1.01
N GLY A 3 -26.39 10.14 -1.40
CA GLY A 3 -25.31 9.40 -0.75
C GLY A 3 -25.26 9.68 0.75
N GLY A 4 -24.98 8.63 1.51
CA GLY A 4 -24.83 8.70 2.95
C GLY A 4 -24.74 7.31 3.54
N ASN A 5 -23.54 7.00 4.04
CA ASN A 5 -23.18 5.93 4.96
C ASN A 5 -23.39 4.50 4.49
N GLY A 6 -22.29 3.74 4.54
CA GLY A 6 -22.32 2.28 4.40
C GLY A 6 -23.29 1.64 5.39
N ILE A 7 -23.66 0.41 5.06
CA ILE A 7 -24.69 -0.42 5.68
C ILE A 7 -24.43 -0.69 7.19
N GLN A 8 -23.31 -0.23 7.75
CA GLN A 8 -22.87 -0.47 9.14
C GLN A 8 -23.54 0.39 10.22
N GLY A 9 -24.57 1.17 9.91
CA GLY A 9 -25.29 2.00 10.91
C GLY A 9 -26.80 1.85 10.92
N ILE A 10 -27.35 0.89 10.16
CA ILE A 10 -28.80 0.74 10.01
C ILE A 10 -29.32 -0.17 11.13
N GLY A 11 -30.04 0.39 12.11
CA GLY A 11 -30.70 -0.41 13.14
C GLY A 11 -31.97 -1.08 12.62
N VAL A 12 -32.47 -2.10 13.32
CA VAL A 12 -33.78 -2.72 13.04
C VAL A 12 -34.87 -1.65 12.89
N GLU A 13 -34.85 -0.61 13.74
CA GLU A 13 -35.82 0.49 13.69
C GLU A 13 -35.75 1.32 12.41
N ASP A 14 -34.57 1.47 11.82
CA ASP A 14 -34.40 2.21 10.56
C ASP A 14 -34.93 1.40 9.37
N ILE A 15 -34.79 0.08 9.43
CA ILE A 15 -35.34 -0.87 8.43
C ILE A 15 -36.86 -0.94 8.53
N VAL A 16 -37.40 -0.91 9.75
CA VAL A 16 -38.84 -0.80 9.99
C VAL A 16 -39.38 0.52 9.48
N LYS A 17 -38.69 1.64 9.73
CA LYS A 17 -39.06 2.96 9.18
C LYS A 17 -38.99 2.99 7.65
N ALA A 18 -38.15 2.17 7.03
CA ALA A 18 -38.06 2.00 5.58
C ALA A 18 -39.16 1.11 4.98
N GLY A 19 -40.03 0.51 5.82
CA GLY A 19 -41.24 -0.19 5.40
C GLY A 19 -41.22 -1.71 5.52
N LEU A 20 -40.17 -2.32 6.08
CA LEU A 20 -40.18 -3.76 6.36
C LEU A 20 -40.92 -4.07 7.68
N PRO A 21 -41.75 -5.12 7.74
CA PRO A 21 -42.36 -5.60 8.98
C PRO A 21 -41.30 -5.90 10.08
N PRO A 22 -41.60 -5.73 11.37
CA PRO A 22 -40.61 -5.87 12.46
C PRO A 22 -39.90 -7.23 12.57
N GLU A 23 -40.51 -8.33 12.13
CA GLU A 23 -39.85 -9.64 12.07
C GLU A 23 -38.92 -9.76 10.86
N GLU A 24 -39.37 -9.33 9.68
CA GLU A 24 -38.56 -9.30 8.46
C GLU A 24 -37.40 -8.30 8.58
N ALA A 25 -37.62 -7.16 9.23
CA ALA A 25 -36.58 -6.18 9.53
C ALA A 25 -35.52 -6.75 10.48
N ARG A 26 -35.92 -7.59 11.46
CA ARG A 26 -34.98 -8.31 12.32
C ARG A 26 -34.21 -9.36 11.54
N ALA A 27 -34.88 -10.16 10.72
CA ALA A 27 -34.21 -11.14 9.86
C ALA A 27 -33.24 -10.47 8.88
N PHE A 28 -33.65 -9.36 8.25
CA PHE A 28 -32.83 -8.56 7.34
C PHE A 28 -31.64 -7.94 8.08
N HIS A 29 -31.86 -7.37 9.26
CA HIS A 29 -30.78 -6.83 10.11
C HIS A 29 -29.81 -7.92 10.59
N GLU A 30 -30.28 -9.12 10.89
CA GLU A 30 -29.42 -10.27 11.20
C GLU A 30 -28.66 -10.78 9.97
N VAL A 31 -29.23 -10.68 8.76
CA VAL A 31 -28.50 -10.89 7.50
C VAL A 31 -27.44 -9.81 7.28
N LEU A 32 -27.71 -8.56 7.64
CA LEU A 32 -26.72 -7.46 7.61
C LEU A 32 -25.59 -7.64 8.62
N LYS A 33 -25.84 -8.34 9.73
CA LYS A 33 -24.82 -8.75 10.72
C LYS A 33 -24.14 -10.08 10.39
N GLY A 34 -24.75 -10.88 9.53
CA GLY A 34 -24.22 -12.14 9.06
C GLY A 34 -22.92 -11.93 8.28
N PRO A 35 -22.12 -12.99 8.10
CA PRO A 35 -20.94 -12.90 7.26
C PRO A 35 -21.38 -12.49 5.84
N PRO A 36 -20.62 -11.62 5.16
CA PRO A 36 -20.96 -11.27 3.79
C PRO A 36 -21.05 -12.57 2.96
N PRO A 37 -22.11 -12.75 2.17
CA PRO A 37 -22.34 -14.02 1.49
C PRO A 37 -21.18 -14.28 0.50
N PRO A 38 -20.64 -15.51 0.46
CA PRO A 38 -19.64 -15.84 -0.53
C PRO A 38 -20.23 -15.71 -1.93
N TYR A 39 -19.51 -15.02 -2.82
CA TYR A 39 -19.93 -14.87 -4.22
C TYR A 39 -19.04 -15.67 -5.17
N TRP A 40 -17.81 -15.99 -4.75
CA TRP A 40 -16.85 -16.73 -5.55
C TRP A 40 -16.25 -17.89 -4.76
N PHE A 41 -16.10 -19.01 -5.46
CA PHE A 41 -15.66 -20.29 -4.92
C PHE A 41 -14.39 -20.76 -5.62
N PRO A 42 -13.37 -21.22 -4.89
CA PRO A 42 -12.17 -21.76 -5.49
C PRO A 42 -12.52 -22.99 -6.32
N CYS A 43 -12.06 -23.01 -7.57
CA CYS A 43 -12.22 -24.16 -8.44
C CYS A 43 -11.15 -25.20 -8.08
N PRO A 44 -11.51 -26.46 -7.74
CA PRO A 44 -10.52 -27.49 -7.41
C PRO A 44 -9.48 -27.72 -8.50
N LYS A 45 -9.85 -27.57 -9.79
CA LYS A 45 -8.89 -27.67 -10.91
C LYS A 45 -7.87 -26.53 -10.91
N HIS A 46 -8.28 -25.31 -10.56
CA HIS A 46 -7.37 -24.16 -10.49
C HIS A 46 -6.51 -24.21 -9.22
N ALA A 47 -7.08 -24.66 -8.10
CA ALA A 47 -6.33 -24.89 -6.86
C ALA A 47 -5.17 -25.86 -7.09
N LYS A 48 -5.37 -26.92 -7.88
CA LYS A 48 -4.32 -27.86 -8.29
C LYS A 48 -3.20 -27.26 -9.14
N SER A 49 -3.44 -26.11 -9.77
CA SER A 49 -2.42 -25.39 -10.55
C SER A 49 -1.80 -24.23 -9.78
N ALA A 50 -2.24 -23.98 -8.54
CA ALA A 50 -1.66 -22.92 -7.72
C ALA A 50 -0.25 -23.34 -7.28
N ASN A 51 0.69 -22.39 -7.22
CA ASN A 51 2.06 -22.68 -6.81
C ASN A 51 2.14 -23.27 -5.38
N LEU A 52 1.17 -22.95 -4.53
CA LEU A 52 1.04 -23.50 -3.17
C LEU A 52 0.61 -24.97 -3.13
N GLU A 53 0.07 -25.54 -4.22
CA GLU A 53 -0.31 -26.96 -4.25
C GLU A 53 0.91 -27.88 -4.07
N ARG A 54 2.08 -27.49 -4.58
CA ARG A 54 3.30 -28.28 -4.38
C ARG A 54 3.66 -28.47 -2.90
N LEU A 55 3.04 -27.71 -2.02
CA LEU A 55 3.25 -27.72 -0.58
C LEU A 55 2.10 -28.40 0.20
N MET A 56 0.99 -28.79 -0.47
CA MET A 56 -0.24 -29.26 0.18
C MET A 56 -1.03 -30.26 -0.69
N GLU A 57 -1.46 -31.41 -0.14
CA GLU A 57 -2.28 -32.40 -0.88
C GLU A 57 -3.68 -31.88 -1.28
N ASP A 58 -4.37 -31.19 -0.36
CA ASP A 58 -5.61 -30.44 -0.63
C ASP A 58 -5.45 -28.97 -0.18
N PRO A 59 -5.10 -28.06 -1.11
CA PRO A 59 -4.87 -26.65 -0.81
C PRO A 59 -6.08 -25.90 -0.25
N ILE A 60 -7.31 -26.34 -0.55
CA ILE A 60 -8.53 -25.67 -0.11
C ILE A 60 -8.86 -26.14 1.31
N ALA A 61 -8.93 -27.46 1.53
CA ALA A 61 -9.31 -28.01 2.83
C ALA A 61 -8.25 -27.78 3.91
N SER A 62 -6.96 -27.83 3.53
CA SER A 62 -5.86 -27.74 4.48
C SER A 62 -5.35 -26.32 4.69
N PHE A 63 -5.99 -25.30 4.10
CA PHE A 63 -5.49 -23.91 4.07
C PHE A 63 -5.21 -23.36 5.46
N ASN A 64 -6.15 -23.48 6.40
CA ASN A 64 -6.00 -22.92 7.75
C ASN A 64 -4.92 -23.66 8.56
N LEU A 65 -4.83 -24.99 8.42
CA LEU A 65 -3.77 -25.76 9.05
C LEU A 65 -2.40 -25.38 8.47
N PHE A 66 -2.31 -25.21 7.16
CA PHE A 66 -1.08 -24.81 6.50
C PHE A 66 -0.68 -23.39 6.88
N HIS A 67 -1.61 -22.44 6.92
CA HIS A 67 -1.37 -21.09 7.43
C HIS A 67 -0.77 -21.15 8.84
N LYS A 68 -1.40 -21.87 9.77
CA LYS A 68 -0.88 -22.06 11.13
C LYS A 68 0.53 -22.65 11.12
N TYR A 69 0.77 -23.66 10.29
CA TYR A 69 2.09 -24.26 10.10
C TYR A 69 3.12 -23.25 9.60
N THR A 70 2.78 -22.38 8.64
CA THR A 70 3.70 -21.34 8.13
C THR A 70 4.09 -20.32 9.20
N VAL A 71 3.20 -20.05 10.16
CA VAL A 71 3.47 -19.14 11.29
C VAL A 71 4.35 -19.81 12.34
N ASP A 72 4.06 -21.07 12.67
CA ASP A 72 4.75 -21.81 13.73
C ASP A 72 6.12 -22.37 13.26
N HIS A 73 6.32 -22.56 11.94
CA HIS A 73 7.53 -23.19 11.36
C HIS A 73 8.18 -22.37 10.24
N PRO A 74 8.65 -21.12 10.50
CA PRO A 74 9.28 -20.27 9.49
C PRO A 74 10.55 -20.90 8.88
N GLU A 75 11.33 -21.66 9.67
CA GLU A 75 12.53 -22.37 9.23
C GLU A 75 12.26 -23.43 8.15
N VAL A 76 11.02 -23.91 8.04
CA VAL A 76 10.62 -24.87 6.99
C VAL A 76 9.93 -24.17 5.83
N TYR A 77 9.06 -23.19 6.13
CA TYR A 77 8.27 -22.51 5.11
C TYR A 77 9.12 -21.63 4.18
N TRP A 78 9.98 -20.78 4.73
CA TRP A 78 10.72 -19.80 3.92
C TRP A 78 11.72 -20.41 2.93
N PRO A 79 12.48 -21.48 3.23
CA PRO A 79 13.31 -22.14 2.22
C PRO A 79 12.52 -22.55 0.97
N LEU A 80 11.28 -23.04 1.15
CA LEU A 80 10.41 -23.45 0.05
C LEU A 80 9.98 -22.25 -0.80
N VAL A 81 9.63 -21.14 -0.15
CA VAL A 81 9.28 -19.87 -0.82
C VAL A 81 10.48 -19.31 -1.59
N LEU A 82 11.66 -19.26 -0.97
CA LEU A 82 12.88 -18.75 -1.59
C LEU A 82 13.29 -19.56 -2.82
N MET A 83 13.13 -20.88 -2.75
CA MET A 83 13.36 -21.77 -3.89
C MET A 83 12.37 -21.49 -5.02
N GLU A 84 11.06 -21.40 -4.71
CA GLU A 84 10.03 -21.12 -5.73
C GLU A 84 10.21 -19.75 -6.38
N LEU A 85 10.62 -18.75 -5.60
CA LEU A 85 10.92 -17.41 -6.09
C LEU A 85 12.29 -17.30 -6.80
N SER A 86 13.06 -18.39 -6.85
CA SER A 86 14.43 -18.41 -7.39
C SER A 86 15.34 -17.35 -6.79
N ILE A 87 15.23 -17.12 -5.48
CA ILE A 87 16.11 -16.19 -4.78
C ILE A 87 17.51 -16.78 -4.68
N ALA A 88 18.48 -16.08 -5.26
CA ALA A 88 19.86 -16.50 -5.29
C ALA A 88 20.68 -15.73 -4.26
N PHE A 89 21.28 -16.47 -3.33
CA PHE A 89 22.26 -15.94 -2.39
C PHE A 89 23.67 -16.05 -2.99
N ARG A 90 24.48 -15.01 -2.82
CA ARG A 90 25.93 -15.06 -3.06
C ARG A 90 26.63 -15.80 -1.93
N GLU A 91 26.20 -15.52 -0.70
CA GLU A 91 26.58 -16.26 0.51
C GLU A 91 25.29 -16.68 1.22
N GLY A 92 25.13 -17.99 1.46
CA GLY A 92 23.92 -18.54 2.05
C GLY A 92 23.78 -18.17 3.54
N PRO A 93 22.54 -18.11 4.07
CA PRO A 93 22.30 -17.81 5.48
C PRO A 93 22.72 -18.95 6.41
N LYS A 94 23.09 -18.62 7.65
CA LYS A 94 23.36 -19.60 8.71
C LYS A 94 22.10 -20.34 9.18
N CYS A 95 20.98 -19.62 9.24
CA CYS A 95 19.63 -20.11 9.51
C CYS A 95 18.62 -19.14 8.87
N ILE A 96 17.33 -19.48 8.85
CA ILE A 96 16.31 -18.58 8.26
C ILE A 96 16.02 -17.42 9.20
N LEU A 97 15.87 -17.70 10.50
CA LEU A 97 15.53 -16.71 11.51
C LEU A 97 16.32 -16.96 12.80
N ASP A 98 17.12 -15.99 13.21
CA ASP A 98 17.72 -15.95 14.55
C ASP A 98 16.88 -15.06 15.47
N ASN A 99 16.24 -15.69 16.46
CA ASN A 99 15.43 -15.03 17.48
C ASN A 99 16.02 -15.16 18.90
N THR A 100 17.31 -15.48 19.00
CA THR A 100 18.02 -15.65 20.28
C THR A 100 18.22 -14.31 21.00
N ASP A 101 18.46 -13.23 20.25
CA ASP A 101 18.54 -11.86 20.76
C ASP A 101 17.14 -11.29 21.06
N ARG A 102 16.72 -11.40 22.32
CA ARG A 102 15.42 -10.91 22.80
C ARG A 102 15.29 -9.38 22.79
N SER A 103 16.36 -8.62 22.55
CA SER A 103 16.25 -7.16 22.37
C SER A 103 15.69 -6.78 21.00
N LYS A 104 15.69 -7.71 20.03
CA LYS A 104 15.17 -7.51 18.69
C LYS A 104 13.83 -8.22 18.54
N HIS A 105 12.73 -7.49 18.68
CA HIS A 105 11.37 -8.04 18.56
C HIS A 105 11.15 -8.84 17.27
N CYS A 106 11.67 -8.35 16.14
CA CYS A 106 11.51 -8.97 14.82
C CYS A 106 12.50 -10.11 14.53
N GLY A 107 13.43 -10.39 15.44
CA GLY A 107 14.57 -11.28 15.18
C GLY A 107 15.51 -10.76 14.09
N SER A 108 16.42 -11.61 13.64
CA SER A 108 17.31 -11.35 12.50
C SER A 108 17.06 -12.41 11.42
N TRP A 109 16.56 -11.97 10.26
CA TRP A 109 16.29 -12.84 9.11
C TRP A 109 17.57 -13.06 8.29
N PHE A 110 17.80 -14.30 7.88
CA PHE A 110 18.92 -14.73 7.02
C PHE A 110 20.32 -14.28 7.50
N PRO A 111 20.67 -14.44 8.79
CA PRO A 111 21.93 -13.96 9.33
C PRO A 111 23.13 -14.56 8.62
N GLY A 112 24.12 -13.70 8.33
CA GLY A 112 25.35 -14.07 7.64
C GLY A 112 25.21 -14.28 6.13
N SER A 113 24.02 -14.07 5.57
CA SER A 113 23.81 -14.15 4.12
C SER A 113 24.18 -12.86 3.39
N SER A 114 24.42 -12.99 2.09
CA SER A 114 24.61 -11.88 1.16
C SER A 114 23.88 -12.19 -0.15
N LEU A 115 23.06 -11.23 -0.63
CA LEU A 115 22.32 -11.33 -1.88
C LEU A 115 22.13 -9.94 -2.49
N ASN A 116 21.78 -9.88 -3.77
CA ASN A 116 21.26 -8.67 -4.40
C ASN A 116 19.89 -8.96 -5.03
N ILE A 117 18.84 -8.30 -4.54
CA ILE A 117 17.48 -8.60 -4.99
C ILE A 117 17.23 -8.07 -6.41
N ALA A 118 17.86 -6.96 -6.81
CA ALA A 118 17.77 -6.46 -8.18
C ALA A 118 18.46 -7.42 -9.17
N GLU A 119 19.60 -8.01 -8.78
CA GLU A 119 20.23 -9.09 -9.55
C GLU A 119 19.28 -10.28 -9.71
N CYS A 120 18.62 -10.71 -8.63
CA CYS A 120 17.60 -11.75 -8.69
C CYS A 120 16.45 -11.39 -9.63
N CYS A 121 16.06 -10.12 -9.76
CA CYS A 121 15.03 -9.70 -10.71
C CYS A 121 15.51 -9.73 -12.18
N LEU A 122 16.77 -9.36 -12.43
CA LEU A 122 17.31 -9.11 -13.77
C LEU A 122 17.94 -10.34 -14.45
N LEU A 123 18.42 -11.30 -13.67
CA LEU A 123 19.02 -12.52 -14.23
C LEU A 123 17.95 -13.44 -14.81
N SER A 124 18.24 -13.99 -15.99
CA SER A 124 17.46 -15.09 -16.53
C SER A 124 17.58 -16.31 -15.62
N SER A 125 16.57 -17.19 -15.65
CA SER A 125 16.57 -18.39 -14.82
C SER A 125 16.08 -19.59 -15.60
N LYS A 126 16.34 -20.79 -15.05
CA LYS A 126 15.83 -22.05 -15.60
C LYS A 126 14.31 -22.21 -15.41
N TYR A 127 13.69 -21.37 -14.58
CA TYR A 127 12.23 -21.37 -14.48
C TYR A 127 11.63 -20.94 -15.83
N PRO A 128 10.56 -21.62 -16.27
CA PRO A 128 9.84 -21.22 -17.47
C PRO A 128 9.39 -19.76 -17.29
N TYR A 129 9.41 -18.98 -18.37
CA TYR A 129 8.95 -17.58 -18.41
C TYR A 129 9.89 -16.51 -17.82
N LYS A 130 11.20 -16.80 -17.68
CA LYS A 130 12.21 -15.77 -17.35
C LYS A 130 13.48 -15.89 -18.20
N GLN A 131 13.29 -15.80 -19.51
CA GLN A 131 14.37 -15.78 -20.50
C GLN A 131 14.69 -14.35 -20.95
N ASP A 132 15.83 -14.15 -21.59
CA ASP A 132 16.33 -12.83 -21.98
C ASP A 132 15.38 -12.09 -22.95
N ASP A 133 14.66 -12.82 -23.79
CA ASP A 133 13.67 -12.32 -24.76
C ASP A 133 12.26 -12.12 -24.16
N THR A 134 12.06 -12.51 -22.91
CA THR A 134 10.78 -12.34 -22.23
C THR A 134 10.51 -10.86 -21.96
N VAL A 135 9.28 -10.40 -22.21
CA VAL A 135 8.84 -9.05 -21.86
C VAL A 135 8.84 -8.88 -20.34
N ALA A 136 9.66 -7.95 -19.84
CA ALA A 136 9.76 -7.65 -18.41
C ALA A 136 8.89 -6.45 -18.00
N VAL A 137 8.80 -5.43 -18.85
CA VAL A 137 7.99 -4.22 -18.60
C VAL A 137 7.11 -3.93 -19.80
N ILE A 138 5.83 -3.64 -19.54
CA ILE A 138 4.89 -3.10 -20.51
C ILE A 138 4.41 -1.76 -19.95
N TRP A 139 4.46 -0.70 -20.75
CA TRP A 139 4.03 0.62 -20.31
C TRP A 139 3.42 1.43 -21.45
N ARG A 140 2.80 2.54 -21.08
CA ARG A 140 2.31 3.56 -21.99
C ARG A 140 2.63 4.92 -21.39
N ASN A 141 3.01 5.87 -22.23
CA ASN A 141 3.26 7.23 -21.77
C ASN A 141 1.94 7.99 -21.64
N GLU A 142 1.90 8.98 -20.73
CA GLU A 142 0.71 9.81 -20.58
C GLU A 142 0.40 10.57 -21.88
N GLY A 143 -0.86 10.53 -22.31
CA GLY A 143 -1.30 11.14 -23.57
C GLY A 143 -1.16 10.25 -24.81
N GLU A 144 -0.59 9.05 -24.68
CA GLU A 144 -0.46 8.08 -25.78
C GLU A 144 -1.52 6.97 -25.73
N ASP A 145 -2.73 7.31 -25.25
CA ASP A 145 -3.82 6.34 -24.98
C ASP A 145 -4.25 5.53 -26.21
N ASP A 146 -4.19 6.14 -27.39
CA ASP A 146 -4.55 5.55 -28.68
C ASP A 146 -3.38 4.83 -29.38
N PHE A 147 -2.17 4.85 -28.79
CA PHE A 147 -1.00 4.19 -29.36
C PHE A 147 -0.79 2.78 -28.78
N PRO A 148 -0.09 1.90 -29.52
CA PRO A 148 0.34 0.61 -28.99
C PRO A 148 1.13 0.77 -27.68
N VAL A 149 0.98 -0.18 -26.78
CA VAL A 149 1.81 -0.22 -25.57
C VAL A 149 3.27 -0.47 -25.92
N ASN A 150 4.16 0.17 -25.18
CA ASN A 150 5.58 -0.08 -25.24
C ASN A 150 5.94 -1.36 -24.48
N LYS A 151 7.04 -2.01 -24.88
CA LYS A 151 7.55 -3.24 -24.27
C LYS A 151 9.05 -3.16 -24.10
N LEU A 152 9.56 -3.75 -23.01
CA LEU A 152 10.99 -3.86 -22.72
C LEU A 152 11.30 -5.31 -22.34
N GLN A 153 12.19 -5.95 -23.11
CA GLN A 153 12.64 -7.31 -22.82
C GLN A 153 13.53 -7.33 -21.58
N LEU A 154 13.62 -8.48 -20.93
CA LEU A 154 14.46 -8.68 -19.75
C LEU A 154 15.92 -8.34 -20.02
N LYS A 155 16.47 -8.73 -21.19
CA LYS A 155 17.84 -8.39 -21.57
C LYS A 155 18.07 -6.88 -21.66
N ASP A 156 17.14 -6.15 -22.27
CA ASP A 156 17.27 -4.71 -22.52
C ASP A 156 17.10 -3.93 -21.22
N LEU A 157 16.19 -4.39 -20.35
CA LEU A 157 16.06 -3.88 -18.98
C LEU A 157 17.36 -4.09 -18.20
N ARG A 158 17.93 -5.30 -18.23
CA ARG A 158 19.19 -5.63 -17.55
C ARG A 158 20.33 -4.74 -18.03
N GLU A 159 20.50 -4.55 -19.32
CA GLU A 159 21.54 -3.69 -19.87
C GLU A 159 21.39 -2.22 -19.45
N GLN A 160 20.17 -1.67 -19.51
CA GLN A 160 19.91 -0.29 -19.08
C GLN A 160 20.13 -0.10 -17.58
N VAL A 161 19.72 -1.07 -16.76
CA VAL A 161 19.96 -1.05 -15.32
C VAL A 161 21.46 -1.14 -15.01
N MET A 162 22.21 -2.03 -15.67
CA MET A 162 23.66 -2.11 -15.50
C MET A 162 24.38 -0.82 -15.91
N LYS A 163 23.97 -0.20 -17.03
CA LYS A 163 24.54 1.08 -17.46
C LYS A 163 24.30 2.17 -16.42
N MET A 164 23.07 2.28 -15.91
CA MET A 164 22.73 3.24 -14.85
C MET A 164 23.47 2.95 -13.54
N ALA A 165 23.62 1.67 -13.15
CA ALA A 165 24.34 1.24 -11.96
C ALA A 165 25.83 1.65 -12.02
N ASN A 166 26.50 1.43 -13.16
CA ASN A 166 27.88 1.85 -13.36
C ASN A 166 28.03 3.38 -13.24
N ALA A 167 27.09 4.16 -13.79
CA ALA A 167 27.12 5.62 -13.68
C ALA A 167 26.92 6.10 -12.23
N LEU A 168 26.08 5.41 -11.45
CA LEU A 168 25.92 5.65 -10.02
C LEU A 168 27.21 5.39 -9.25
N GLU A 169 27.89 4.27 -9.50
CA GLU A 169 29.16 3.92 -8.84
C GLU A 169 30.30 4.90 -9.13
N LEU A 170 30.29 5.54 -10.31
CA LEU A 170 31.26 6.59 -10.65
C LEU A 170 30.91 7.97 -10.06
N THR A 171 29.66 8.17 -9.63
CA THR A 171 29.17 9.49 -9.18
C THR A 171 29.01 9.57 -7.66
N PHE A 172 28.67 8.46 -7.00
CA PHE A 172 28.32 8.39 -5.59
C PHE A 172 29.13 7.32 -4.85
N VAL A 173 29.13 7.39 -3.52
CA VAL A 173 29.83 6.42 -2.67
C VAL A 173 28.86 5.34 -2.22
N LYS A 174 29.22 4.07 -2.36
CA LYS A 174 28.36 2.94 -1.97
C LYS A 174 27.80 3.12 -0.55
N GLY A 175 26.50 2.93 -0.40
CA GLY A 175 25.76 3.20 0.83
C GLY A 175 25.15 4.61 0.91
N ASP A 176 25.48 5.51 -0.02
CA ASP A 176 24.79 6.79 -0.17
C ASP A 176 23.29 6.58 -0.41
N VAL A 177 22.51 7.52 0.09
CA VAL A 177 21.05 7.54 -0.07
C VAL A 177 20.70 8.37 -1.30
N ILE A 178 20.04 7.76 -2.27
CA ILE A 178 19.67 8.36 -3.54
C ILE A 178 18.14 8.43 -3.63
N ALA A 179 17.63 9.66 -3.72
CA ALA A 179 16.20 9.91 -3.80
C ALA A 179 15.69 9.78 -5.25
N ILE A 180 14.43 9.42 -5.40
CA ILE A 180 13.70 9.46 -6.67
C ILE A 180 12.45 10.30 -6.46
N CYS A 181 12.32 11.41 -7.17
CA CYS A 181 11.14 12.27 -7.19
C CYS A 181 10.71 12.50 -8.64
N MET A 182 10.03 11.50 -9.21
CA MET A 182 9.51 11.52 -10.58
C MET A 182 8.30 10.58 -10.74
N PRO A 183 7.46 10.77 -11.78
CA PRO A 183 6.36 9.87 -12.11
C PRO A 183 6.82 8.44 -12.38
N MET A 184 5.86 7.51 -12.31
CA MET A 184 6.06 6.07 -12.55
C MET A 184 6.30 5.76 -14.03
N THR A 185 7.50 6.07 -14.51
CA THR A 185 7.97 5.79 -15.88
C THR A 185 8.86 4.55 -15.91
N VAL A 186 9.09 3.98 -17.10
CA VAL A 186 10.08 2.91 -17.28
C VAL A 186 11.48 3.33 -16.82
N THR A 187 11.84 4.60 -17.02
CA THR A 187 13.11 5.16 -16.54
C THR A 187 13.19 5.17 -15.02
N ALA A 188 12.08 5.47 -14.32
CA ALA A 188 12.03 5.37 -12.85
C ALA A 188 12.25 3.93 -12.36
N VAL A 189 11.69 2.92 -13.06
CA VAL A 189 11.96 1.50 -12.77
C VAL A 189 13.45 1.17 -12.92
N ILE A 190 14.06 1.62 -14.03
CA ILE A 190 15.48 1.40 -14.30
C ILE A 190 16.36 2.05 -13.22
N ILE A 191 16.08 3.31 -12.86
CA ILE A 191 16.81 4.04 -11.81
C ILE A 191 16.68 3.32 -10.47
N TYR A 192 15.46 2.92 -10.08
CA TYR A 192 15.23 2.22 -8.82
C TYR A 192 16.03 0.91 -8.73
N LEU A 193 15.94 0.06 -9.77
CA LEU A 193 16.68 -1.20 -9.80
C LEU A 193 18.21 -0.96 -9.84
N ALA A 194 18.68 0.09 -10.50
CA ALA A 194 20.09 0.43 -10.58
C ALA A 194 20.68 0.88 -9.23
N ILE A 195 19.94 1.71 -8.48
CA ILE A 195 20.33 2.13 -7.11
C ILE A 195 20.48 0.91 -6.22
N VAL A 196 19.50 -0.01 -6.26
CA VAL A 196 19.55 -1.26 -5.48
C VAL A 196 20.67 -2.20 -5.97
N LEU A 197 20.87 -2.33 -7.28
CA LEU A 197 21.90 -3.19 -7.87
C LEU A 197 23.30 -2.75 -7.45
N ALA A 198 23.60 -1.45 -7.51
CA ALA A 198 24.89 -0.89 -7.12
C ALA A 198 25.10 -0.81 -5.59
N GLY A 199 24.10 -1.19 -4.79
CA GLY A 199 24.21 -1.24 -3.33
C GLY A 199 24.09 0.12 -2.64
N PHE A 200 23.36 1.05 -3.25
CA PHE A 200 22.93 2.30 -2.63
C PHE A 200 21.56 2.13 -1.93
N VAL A 201 21.16 3.11 -1.13
CA VAL A 201 19.85 3.14 -0.48
C VAL A 201 18.91 4.02 -1.30
N VAL A 202 17.77 3.47 -1.73
CA VAL A 202 16.77 4.23 -2.50
C VAL A 202 15.72 4.85 -1.58
N VAL A 203 15.35 6.11 -1.84
CA VAL A 203 14.21 6.78 -1.19
C VAL A 203 13.27 7.36 -2.24
N SER A 204 12.10 6.75 -2.40
CA SER A 204 11.08 7.22 -3.34
C SER A 204 10.21 8.30 -2.70
N ILE A 205 10.06 9.42 -3.40
CA ILE A 205 9.30 10.60 -2.99
C ILE A 205 8.21 10.83 -4.05
N ALA A 206 6.97 11.03 -3.61
CA ALA A 206 5.87 11.30 -4.52
C ALA A 206 6.11 12.60 -5.29
N ASP A 207 5.97 12.54 -6.60
CA ASP A 207 6.08 13.66 -7.55
C ASP A 207 4.98 14.73 -7.37
N SER A 208 3.93 14.39 -6.63
CA SER A 208 2.82 15.28 -6.27
C SER A 208 3.08 16.12 -5.02
N PHE A 209 4.13 15.82 -4.23
CA PHE A 209 4.45 16.58 -3.03
C PHE A 209 4.96 17.99 -3.34
N ALA A 210 4.64 18.95 -2.47
CA ALA A 210 5.19 20.30 -2.54
C ALA A 210 6.64 20.32 -2.00
N ALA A 211 7.36 21.42 -2.25
CA ALA A 211 8.78 21.52 -1.92
C ALA A 211 9.09 21.23 -0.43
N PRO A 212 8.31 21.71 0.57
CA PRO A 212 8.57 21.40 1.97
C PRO A 212 8.47 19.90 2.32
N GLU A 213 7.53 19.18 1.71
CA GLU A 213 7.36 17.74 1.91
C GLU A 213 8.49 16.93 1.27
N VAL A 214 8.98 17.38 0.10
CA VAL A 214 10.18 16.83 -0.54
C VAL A 214 11.40 17.08 0.35
N ALA A 215 11.59 18.32 0.82
CA ALA A 215 12.71 18.72 1.67
C ALA A 215 12.78 17.87 2.94
N THR A 216 11.63 17.69 3.61
CA THR A 216 11.52 16.86 4.81
C THR A 216 12.06 15.45 4.58
N ARG A 217 11.71 14.81 3.45
CA ARG A 217 12.13 13.45 3.12
C ARG A 217 13.60 13.37 2.77
N LEU A 218 14.11 14.33 1.98
CA LEU A 218 15.54 14.43 1.66
C LEU A 218 16.39 14.57 2.93
N ASN A 219 15.94 15.40 3.88
CA ASN A 219 16.63 15.65 5.13
C ASN A 219 16.59 14.43 6.06
N VAL A 220 15.41 13.84 6.28
CA VAL A 220 15.27 12.61 7.12
C VAL A 220 16.10 11.46 6.56
N ALA A 221 16.18 11.35 5.24
CA ALA A 221 16.97 10.33 4.55
C ALA A 221 18.47 10.65 4.47
N ASN A 222 18.90 11.89 4.72
CA ASN A 222 20.26 12.39 4.44
C ASN A 222 20.68 12.10 2.98
N ALA A 223 19.79 12.41 2.03
CA ALA A 223 19.99 12.10 0.62
C ALA A 223 21.21 12.82 0.02
N LYS A 224 22.03 12.08 -0.75
CA LYS A 224 23.24 12.59 -1.44
C LYS A 224 23.02 12.91 -2.91
N GLY A 225 22.02 12.28 -3.51
CA GLY A 225 21.55 12.60 -4.86
C GLY A 225 20.04 12.48 -4.97
N ILE A 226 19.46 13.10 -6.00
CA ILE A 226 18.05 12.95 -6.38
C ILE A 226 17.92 12.76 -7.89
N PHE A 227 17.18 11.75 -8.31
CA PHE A 227 16.66 11.66 -9.68
C PHE A 227 15.30 12.37 -9.73
N THR A 228 15.14 13.26 -10.70
CA THR A 228 13.88 13.97 -10.93
C THR A 228 13.63 14.18 -12.42
N GLN A 229 12.50 14.78 -12.77
CA GLN A 229 12.19 15.19 -14.13
C GLN A 229 12.16 16.72 -14.22
N ASP A 230 12.39 17.26 -15.42
CA ASP A 230 12.16 18.69 -15.66
C ASP A 230 10.70 19.06 -15.38
N PHE A 231 9.75 18.26 -15.88
CA PHE A 231 8.32 18.42 -15.61
C PHE A 231 7.57 17.11 -15.36
N VAL A 232 6.37 17.23 -14.79
CA VAL A 232 5.33 16.19 -14.82
C VAL A 232 4.21 16.67 -15.74
N ILE A 233 3.79 15.81 -16.67
CA ILE A 233 2.53 15.98 -17.39
C ILE A 233 1.44 15.34 -16.54
N ARG A 234 0.37 16.07 -16.22
CA ARG A 234 -0.79 15.49 -15.54
C ARG A 234 -2.06 16.16 -16.00
N GLY A 235 -2.96 15.40 -16.62
CA GLY A 235 -4.24 15.93 -17.12
C GLY A 235 -4.05 17.08 -18.12
N GLY A 236 -3.05 16.95 -19.00
CA GLY A 236 -2.70 17.94 -20.02
C GLY A 236 -1.95 19.17 -19.50
N ARG A 237 -1.60 19.25 -18.21
CA ARG A 237 -0.82 20.35 -17.63
C ARG A 237 0.63 19.93 -17.39
N ARG A 238 1.57 20.83 -17.70
CA ARG A 238 3.01 20.67 -17.44
C ARG A 238 3.35 21.34 -16.09
N LEU A 239 3.75 20.55 -15.10
CA LEU A 239 4.09 20.98 -13.74
C LEU A 239 5.60 20.94 -13.53
N GLN A 240 6.21 22.03 -13.08
CA GLN A 240 7.67 22.11 -12.89
C GLN A 240 8.13 21.25 -11.72
N LEU A 241 8.79 20.13 -11.99
CA LEU A 241 9.19 19.17 -10.96
C LEU A 241 10.62 19.42 -10.49
N TYR A 242 11.55 19.65 -11.43
CA TYR A 242 12.93 20.00 -11.11
C TYR A 242 13.00 21.28 -10.26
N SER A 243 12.29 22.34 -10.64
CA SER A 243 12.23 23.60 -9.87
C SER A 243 11.77 23.37 -8.43
N ARG A 244 10.83 22.44 -8.22
CA ARG A 244 10.34 22.08 -6.88
C ARG A 244 11.37 21.31 -6.07
N ALA A 245 12.13 20.41 -6.71
CA ALA A 245 13.24 19.73 -6.05
C ALA A 245 14.34 20.73 -5.63
N VAL A 246 14.64 21.71 -6.48
CA VAL A 246 15.59 22.80 -6.16
C VAL A 246 15.10 23.65 -4.98
N GLU A 247 13.82 24.05 -4.99
CA GLU A 247 13.18 24.80 -3.90
C GLU A 247 13.22 24.02 -2.58
N ALA A 248 13.11 22.69 -2.65
CA ALA A 248 13.24 21.78 -1.51
C ALA A 248 14.66 21.69 -0.93
N GLY A 249 15.63 22.39 -1.50
CA GLY A 249 17.03 22.34 -1.09
C GLY A 249 17.70 21.03 -1.46
N SER A 250 17.34 20.45 -2.63
CA SER A 250 17.97 19.21 -3.08
C SER A 250 19.48 19.31 -3.20
N CYS A 251 20.13 18.18 -2.92
CA CYS A 251 21.53 17.90 -3.24
C CYS A 251 21.74 17.82 -4.76
N LYS A 252 22.74 17.05 -5.22
CA LYS A 252 22.99 16.85 -6.65
C LYS A 252 21.77 16.21 -7.32
N ALA A 253 21.19 16.89 -8.32
CA ALA A 253 20.08 16.39 -9.10
C ALA A 253 20.55 15.78 -10.42
N VAL A 254 19.98 14.64 -10.78
CA VAL A 254 20.04 14.08 -12.14
C VAL A 254 18.65 14.21 -12.75
N VAL A 255 18.55 15.00 -13.82
CA VAL A 255 17.26 15.42 -14.39
C VAL A 255 16.97 14.66 -15.67
N VAL A 256 15.84 13.96 -15.67
CA VAL A 256 15.30 13.21 -16.81
C VAL A 256 14.37 14.13 -17.61
N PRO A 257 14.51 14.22 -18.94
CA PRO A 257 13.56 14.98 -19.76
C PRO A 257 12.17 14.32 -19.76
N THR A 258 11.12 15.12 -19.67
CA THR A 258 9.73 14.68 -19.81
C THR A 258 9.47 14.18 -21.23
N ASP A 259 9.97 14.89 -22.24
CA ASP A 259 9.72 14.67 -23.66
C ASP A 259 11.02 14.71 -24.48
N GLY A 260 11.23 13.67 -25.30
CA GLY A 260 12.42 13.57 -26.17
C GLY A 260 13.74 13.48 -25.40
N ASN A 261 14.77 14.14 -25.93
CA ASN A 261 16.15 14.06 -25.42
C ASN A 261 16.65 15.40 -24.83
N GLN A 262 15.84 16.46 -24.83
CA GLN A 262 16.26 17.79 -24.40
C GLN A 262 15.47 18.22 -23.17
N LEU A 263 16.17 18.85 -22.22
CA LEU A 263 15.55 19.41 -21.04
C LEU A 263 14.87 20.74 -21.38
N GLY A 264 13.65 20.94 -20.87
CA GLY A 264 12.96 22.25 -20.96
C GLY A 264 13.31 23.21 -19.83
N VAL A 265 14.36 22.94 -19.05
CA VAL A 265 14.79 23.74 -17.89
C VAL A 265 16.30 23.97 -17.90
N GLN A 266 16.73 25.08 -17.30
CA GLN A 266 18.14 25.35 -17.04
C GLN A 266 18.57 24.71 -15.71
N LEU A 267 19.65 23.94 -15.74
CA LEU A 267 20.18 23.25 -14.56
C LEU A 267 21.09 24.16 -13.71
N ARG A 268 21.23 23.85 -12.42
CA ARG A 268 22.28 24.40 -11.55
C ARG A 268 23.63 23.81 -11.99
N ASP A 269 24.73 24.53 -11.76
CA ASP A 269 26.07 24.15 -12.24
C ASP A 269 26.55 22.74 -11.79
N HIS A 270 26.04 22.25 -10.66
CA HIS A 270 26.41 20.95 -10.10
C HIS A 270 25.41 19.82 -10.40
N ASP A 271 24.32 20.13 -11.09
CA ASP A 271 23.30 19.16 -11.51
C ASP A 271 23.60 18.66 -12.92
N LEU A 272 23.07 17.48 -13.25
CA LEU A 272 23.34 16.81 -14.52
C LEU A 272 22.03 16.48 -15.24
N SER A 273 22.05 16.57 -16.57
CA SER A 273 21.03 15.87 -17.36
C SER A 273 21.26 14.36 -17.27
N LEU A 274 20.22 13.55 -17.47
CA LEU A 274 20.39 12.09 -17.56
C LEU A 274 21.41 11.69 -18.63
N MET A 275 21.46 12.42 -19.75
CA MET A 275 22.39 12.16 -20.84
C MET A 275 23.85 12.39 -20.40
N ASP A 276 24.11 13.51 -19.71
CA ASP A 276 25.44 13.83 -19.19
C ASP A 276 25.85 12.85 -18.09
N PHE A 277 24.92 12.50 -17.21
CA PHE A 277 25.12 11.50 -16.16
C PHE A 277 25.54 10.14 -16.74
N LEU A 278 24.87 9.68 -17.81
CA LEU A 278 25.21 8.41 -18.48
C LEU A 278 26.44 8.50 -19.39
N SER A 279 26.91 9.71 -19.72
CA SER A 279 28.05 9.89 -20.62
C SER A 279 29.36 9.33 -20.04
N CYS A 280 29.48 9.34 -18.71
CA CYS A 280 30.64 8.83 -17.99
C CYS A 280 30.88 7.32 -18.18
N VAL A 281 29.91 6.58 -18.69
CA VAL A 281 30.01 5.12 -18.93
C VAL A 281 29.86 4.75 -20.41
N ASN A 282 29.90 5.72 -21.33
CA ASN A 282 29.73 5.44 -22.75
C ASN A 282 30.82 4.52 -23.33
N TYR A 283 32.03 4.48 -22.75
CA TYR A 283 33.10 3.55 -23.15
C TYR A 283 32.83 2.09 -22.71
N LEU A 284 31.93 1.86 -21.76
CA LEU A 284 31.54 0.53 -21.29
C LEU A 284 30.40 -0.08 -22.12
N SER A 285 29.77 0.70 -23.00
CA SER A 285 28.58 0.29 -23.75
C SER A 285 28.95 -0.44 -25.05
N ARG A 286 28.57 -1.70 -25.19
CA ARG A 286 28.33 -2.30 -26.52
C ARG A 286 27.06 -1.68 -27.10
N ARG A 287 27.04 -1.39 -28.41
CA ARG A 287 25.83 -0.94 -29.11
C ARG A 287 24.83 -2.09 -29.14
N THR A 288 23.62 -1.87 -28.64
CA THR A 288 22.50 -2.77 -28.84
C THR A 288 21.61 -2.27 -29.97
N LYS A 289 21.26 -3.19 -30.88
CA LYS A 289 20.29 -2.94 -31.94
C LYS A 289 18.90 -3.12 -31.33
N SER A 290 18.08 -2.08 -31.45
CA SER A 290 16.65 -2.17 -31.25
C SER A 290 16.07 -3.00 -32.40
N ASP A 291 15.87 -4.30 -32.20
CA ASP A 291 15.11 -5.12 -33.15
C ASP A 291 13.62 -4.81 -33.01
N SER A 292 12.92 -4.69 -34.15
CA SER A 292 11.47 -4.49 -34.19
C SER A 292 10.77 -5.66 -33.52
N MET A 293 10.09 -5.37 -32.41
CA MET A 293 9.51 -6.39 -31.54
C MET A 293 8.09 -6.77 -31.97
N ASP A 294 7.78 -8.06 -31.86
CA ASP A 294 6.45 -8.63 -32.09
C ASP A 294 5.39 -7.89 -31.26
N THR A 295 4.39 -7.35 -31.96
CA THR A 295 3.35 -6.46 -31.43
C THR A 295 2.20 -7.21 -30.77
N THR A 296 2.25 -8.54 -30.70
CA THR A 296 1.23 -9.34 -30.02
C THR A 296 1.20 -9.03 -28.52
N PHE A 297 0.15 -8.32 -28.09
CA PHE A 297 -0.10 -7.95 -26.70
C PHE A 297 -0.43 -9.19 -25.87
N SER A 298 0.26 -9.38 -24.74
CA SER A 298 -0.24 -10.24 -23.67
C SER A 298 -1.26 -9.43 -22.87
N SER A 299 -2.52 -9.82 -22.96
CA SER A 299 -3.61 -9.20 -22.20
C SER A 299 -3.32 -9.18 -20.70
N VAL A 300 -3.64 -8.07 -20.03
CA VAL A 300 -3.67 -7.99 -18.56
C VAL A 300 -4.55 -9.13 -18.03
N THR A 301 -4.01 -9.90 -17.08
CA THR A 301 -4.73 -11.04 -16.47
C THR A 301 -5.06 -10.81 -15.01
N ILE A 302 -4.31 -9.95 -14.31
CA ILE A 302 -4.62 -9.50 -12.96
C ILE A 302 -4.56 -7.97 -12.98
N LEU A 303 -5.64 -7.33 -12.55
CA LEU A 303 -5.71 -5.87 -12.48
C LEU A 303 -5.70 -5.41 -11.02
N GLY A 304 -4.62 -4.75 -10.62
CA GLY A 304 -4.55 -4.04 -9.34
C GLY A 304 -5.30 -2.69 -9.42
N THR A 305 -6.04 -2.35 -8.37
CA THR A 305 -6.83 -1.12 -8.27
C THR A 305 -6.97 -0.67 -6.81
N ILE A 306 -7.61 0.49 -6.61
CA ILE A 306 -8.04 0.98 -5.30
C ILE A 306 -9.55 1.25 -5.33
N PRO A 307 -10.28 1.12 -4.21
CA PRO A 307 -11.72 1.32 -4.16
C PRO A 307 -12.20 2.66 -4.73
N SER A 308 -11.54 3.77 -4.37
CA SER A 308 -11.86 5.10 -4.90
C SER A 308 -11.75 5.20 -6.43
N MET A 309 -10.84 4.45 -7.06
CA MET A 309 -10.71 4.38 -8.52
C MET A 309 -11.86 3.57 -9.15
N VAL A 310 -12.24 2.45 -8.54
CA VAL A 310 -13.40 1.65 -8.98
C VAL A 310 -14.67 2.47 -8.92
N LYS A 311 -14.88 3.21 -7.83
CA LYS A 311 -16.00 4.13 -7.66
C LYS A 311 -16.04 5.21 -8.76
N ALA A 312 -14.88 5.78 -9.10
CA ALA A 312 -14.77 6.76 -10.19
C ALA A 312 -15.09 6.15 -11.56
N TRP A 313 -14.64 4.93 -11.84
CA TRP A 313 -15.00 4.22 -13.08
C TRP A 313 -16.47 3.90 -13.16
N LYS A 314 -17.08 3.42 -12.07
CA LYS A 314 -18.52 3.15 -11.98
C LYS A 314 -19.36 4.40 -12.20
N GLY A 315 -18.92 5.54 -11.68
CA GLY A 315 -19.57 6.83 -11.84
C GLY A 315 -19.34 7.52 -13.20
N SER A 316 -18.48 6.97 -14.06
CA SER A 316 -18.12 7.56 -15.35
C SER A 316 -18.36 6.60 -16.52
N GLN A 317 -18.16 7.07 -17.75
CA GLN A 317 -18.20 6.23 -18.95
C GLN A 317 -16.80 5.84 -19.45
N ASN A 318 -15.75 6.12 -18.68
CA ASN A 318 -14.36 6.00 -19.14
C ASN A 318 -13.92 4.55 -19.41
N THR A 319 -14.62 3.56 -18.85
CA THR A 319 -14.35 2.14 -19.07
C THR A 319 -15.31 1.47 -20.06
N LYS A 320 -16.18 2.26 -20.70
CA LYS A 320 -17.17 1.74 -21.64
C LYS A 320 -16.46 1.19 -22.87
N GLY A 321 -16.80 -0.04 -23.25
CA GLY A 321 -16.23 -0.71 -24.43
C GLY A 321 -14.91 -1.44 -24.17
N PHE A 322 -14.36 -1.39 -22.95
CA PHE A 322 -13.20 -2.22 -22.60
C PHE A 322 -13.58 -3.70 -22.56
N ASP A 323 -12.68 -4.55 -23.06
CA ASP A 323 -12.78 -6.00 -22.95
C ASP A 323 -12.10 -6.50 -21.67
N TRP A 324 -12.90 -7.03 -20.75
CA TRP A 324 -12.45 -7.53 -19.45
C TRP A 324 -12.32 -9.07 -19.42
N THR A 325 -12.58 -9.76 -20.54
CA THR A 325 -12.66 -11.23 -20.61
C THR A 325 -11.36 -11.93 -20.24
N LYS A 326 -10.22 -11.24 -20.39
CA LYS A 326 -8.88 -11.76 -20.08
C LYS A 326 -8.50 -11.62 -18.61
N ILE A 327 -9.23 -10.80 -17.85
CA ILE A 327 -9.03 -10.65 -16.41
C ILE A 327 -9.43 -11.95 -15.71
N LYS A 328 -8.52 -12.46 -14.89
CA LYS A 328 -8.67 -13.67 -14.07
C LYS A 328 -8.96 -13.34 -12.61
N ALA A 329 -8.46 -12.20 -12.13
CA ALA A 329 -8.69 -11.68 -10.79
C ALA A 329 -8.42 -10.17 -10.74
N PHE A 330 -8.97 -9.49 -9.74
CA PHE A 330 -8.60 -8.13 -9.37
C PHE A 330 -7.83 -8.15 -8.06
N GLY A 331 -6.94 -7.20 -7.84
CA GLY A 331 -6.37 -6.90 -6.52
C GLY A 331 -6.86 -5.53 -6.06
N SER A 332 -7.43 -5.43 -4.87
CA SER A 332 -7.87 -4.17 -4.26
C SER A 332 -7.06 -3.92 -2.98
N ALA A 333 -6.56 -2.69 -2.80
CA ALA A 333 -5.78 -2.33 -1.61
C ALA A 333 -5.91 -0.85 -1.27
N GLY A 334 -5.49 -0.48 -0.06
CA GLY A 334 -5.31 0.91 0.39
C GLY A 334 -6.56 1.55 1.02
N GLU A 335 -7.76 1.07 0.69
CA GLU A 335 -9.03 1.48 1.29
C GLU A 335 -9.92 0.24 1.49
N ALA A 336 -10.90 0.31 2.39
CA ALA A 336 -11.92 -0.73 2.48
C ALA A 336 -12.87 -0.65 1.30
N SER A 337 -13.02 -1.74 0.56
CA SER A 337 -13.93 -1.81 -0.59
C SER A 337 -15.40 -1.74 -0.17
N HIS A 338 -16.21 -1.10 -1.01
CA HIS A 338 -17.67 -1.11 -0.86
C HIS A 338 -18.26 -2.25 -1.70
N ILE A 339 -19.19 -3.01 -1.12
CA ILE A 339 -19.80 -4.19 -1.76
C ILE A 339 -20.36 -3.87 -3.16
N ASP A 340 -21.08 -2.76 -3.32
CA ASP A 340 -21.65 -2.36 -4.61
C ASP A 340 -20.59 -2.04 -5.67
N ASP A 341 -19.41 -1.60 -5.27
CA ASP A 341 -18.33 -1.23 -6.18
C ASP A 341 -17.57 -2.50 -6.63
N ASP A 342 -17.33 -3.44 -5.72
CA ASP A 342 -16.77 -4.74 -6.06
C ASP A 342 -17.71 -5.56 -6.93
N LEU A 343 -19.01 -5.56 -6.63
CA LEU A 343 -20.03 -6.22 -7.44
C LEU A 343 -20.01 -5.67 -8.87
N TRP A 344 -19.97 -4.34 -9.00
CA TRP A 344 -19.87 -3.70 -10.31
C TRP A 344 -18.60 -4.09 -11.05
N LEU A 345 -17.44 -4.08 -10.38
CA LEU A 345 -16.15 -4.41 -10.97
C LEU A 345 -16.10 -5.87 -11.42
N SER A 346 -16.42 -6.78 -10.51
CA SER A 346 -16.48 -8.23 -10.72
C SER A 346 -17.43 -8.62 -11.84
N SER A 347 -18.59 -7.95 -11.95
CA SER A 347 -19.54 -8.19 -13.03
C SER A 347 -18.96 -7.93 -14.43
N ARG A 348 -17.93 -7.07 -14.56
CA ARG A 348 -17.28 -6.78 -15.84
C ARG A 348 -16.52 -7.97 -16.39
N SER A 349 -15.99 -8.83 -15.53
CA SER A 349 -15.16 -9.97 -15.92
C SER A 349 -15.84 -11.32 -15.70
N TYR A 350 -17.18 -11.39 -15.67
CA TYR A 350 -17.93 -12.62 -15.34
C TYR A 350 -17.67 -13.14 -13.92
N TYR A 351 -17.75 -12.21 -12.96
CA TYR A 351 -17.67 -12.49 -11.53
C TYR A 351 -16.34 -13.10 -11.09
N LYS A 352 -15.22 -12.58 -11.62
CA LYS A 352 -13.88 -13.01 -11.17
C LYS A 352 -13.59 -12.47 -9.76
N PRO A 353 -12.73 -13.15 -9.00
CA PRO A 353 -12.47 -12.76 -7.63
C PRO A 353 -11.81 -11.38 -7.56
N VAL A 354 -12.26 -10.57 -6.61
CA VAL A 354 -11.61 -9.34 -6.15
C VAL A 354 -10.86 -9.75 -4.90
N ILE A 355 -9.54 -9.74 -4.97
CA ILE A 355 -8.64 -10.12 -3.89
C ILE A 355 -8.35 -8.86 -3.09
N GLU A 356 -9.00 -8.75 -1.94
CA GLU A 356 -8.79 -7.67 -0.99
C GLU A 356 -7.44 -7.84 -0.29
N CYS A 357 -6.63 -6.79 -0.18
CA CYS A 357 -5.34 -6.81 0.48
C CYS A 357 -5.24 -5.67 1.50
N CYS A 358 -5.07 -5.99 2.77
CA CYS A 358 -4.85 -5.01 3.82
C CYS A 358 -3.49 -5.22 4.48
N GLY A 359 -2.73 -4.14 4.53
CA GLY A 359 -1.33 -4.10 4.92
C GLY A 359 -0.91 -2.69 5.27
N GLY A 360 0.39 -2.51 5.45
CA GLY A 360 0.99 -1.23 5.77
C GLY A 360 2.33 -1.06 5.08
N THR A 361 2.71 0.19 4.81
CA THR A 361 4.04 0.50 4.28
C THR A 361 5.13 -0.03 5.21
N GLU A 362 4.88 -0.02 6.51
CA GLU A 362 5.77 -0.54 7.54
C GLU A 362 5.94 -2.06 7.52
N LEU A 363 5.06 -2.81 6.85
CA LEU A 363 5.16 -4.26 6.66
C LEU A 363 5.74 -4.64 5.30
N ALA A 364 5.76 -3.68 4.35
CA ALA A 364 6.04 -3.92 2.93
C ALA A 364 5.21 -5.08 2.34
N SER A 365 4.04 -5.37 2.92
CA SER A 365 3.19 -6.52 2.62
C SER A 365 1.80 -6.35 3.26
N ALA A 366 0.90 -7.31 3.02
CA ALA A 366 -0.40 -7.43 3.64
C ALA A 366 -0.34 -8.36 4.87
N TYR A 367 -1.06 -8.03 5.95
CA TYR A 367 -1.23 -8.95 7.09
C TYR A 367 -2.50 -9.79 6.96
N VAL A 368 -3.51 -9.29 6.24
CA VAL A 368 -4.76 -9.97 5.93
C VAL A 368 -5.13 -9.74 4.46
N GLN A 369 -5.59 -10.79 3.78
CA GLN A 369 -5.87 -10.75 2.36
C GLN A 369 -6.99 -11.73 1.91
N GLY A 370 -7.47 -11.54 0.70
CA GLY A 370 -8.19 -12.55 -0.07
C GLY A 370 -7.24 -13.65 -0.54
N SER A 371 -7.77 -14.85 -0.77
CA SER A 371 -6.99 -15.98 -1.29
C SER A 371 -7.79 -16.73 -2.34
N LEU A 372 -7.17 -16.98 -3.50
CA LEU A 372 -7.78 -17.78 -4.56
C LEU A 372 -8.02 -19.26 -4.17
N LEU A 373 -7.57 -19.67 -2.98
CA LEU A 373 -7.82 -20.99 -2.38
C LEU A 373 -8.92 -20.96 -1.32
N GLN A 374 -9.53 -19.81 -1.05
CA GLN A 374 -10.58 -19.61 -0.06
C GLN A 374 -11.82 -18.99 -0.72
N LEU A 375 -12.98 -19.16 -0.07
CA LEU A 375 -14.20 -18.48 -0.46
C LEU A 375 -14.00 -16.96 -0.39
N GLN A 376 -14.47 -16.24 -1.41
CA GLN A 376 -14.37 -14.78 -1.45
C GLN A 376 -15.75 -14.15 -1.24
N ALA A 377 -15.76 -13.08 -0.45
CA ALA A 377 -16.92 -12.25 -0.17
C ALA A 377 -16.54 -10.79 -0.46
N PHE A 378 -17.47 -10.01 -1.02
CA PHE A 378 -17.20 -8.61 -1.36
C PHE A 378 -16.92 -7.76 -0.12
N GLY A 379 -15.97 -6.83 -0.23
CA GLY A 379 -15.56 -5.96 0.87
C GLY A 379 -14.95 -6.69 2.09
N ALA A 380 -14.53 -7.95 1.95
CA ALA A 380 -14.05 -8.76 3.05
C ALA A 380 -12.77 -9.53 2.71
N PHE A 381 -11.92 -9.71 3.72
CA PHE A 381 -10.70 -10.50 3.60
C PHE A 381 -10.97 -11.93 4.07
N SER A 382 -10.55 -12.92 3.28
CA SER A 382 -10.84 -14.31 3.60
C SER A 382 -9.88 -14.92 4.61
N THR A 383 -8.66 -14.37 4.75
CA THR A 383 -7.62 -15.05 5.53
C THR A 383 -6.44 -14.15 5.91
N PRO A 384 -5.70 -14.43 7.00
CA PRO A 384 -4.39 -13.82 7.23
C PRO A 384 -3.40 -14.20 6.12
N SER A 385 -2.41 -13.35 5.88
CA SER A 385 -1.31 -13.68 4.96
C SER A 385 -0.49 -14.88 5.46
N MET A 386 0.09 -15.64 4.53
CA MET A 386 1.02 -16.72 4.88
C MET A 386 2.19 -16.18 5.71
N ALA A 387 2.67 -17.00 6.66
CA ALA A 387 3.67 -16.66 7.67
C ALA A 387 3.32 -15.46 8.58
N THR A 388 2.10 -14.91 8.48
CA THR A 388 1.63 -13.82 9.34
C THR A 388 0.77 -14.37 10.46
N GLY A 389 1.19 -14.13 11.70
CA GLY A 389 0.34 -14.33 12.87
C GLY A 389 -0.15 -13.00 13.43
N PHE A 390 -1.41 -12.96 13.85
CA PHE A 390 -1.96 -11.83 14.60
C PHE A 390 -3.07 -12.30 15.54
N VAL A 391 -3.42 -11.45 16.49
CA VAL A 391 -4.58 -11.60 17.38
C VAL A 391 -5.49 -10.39 17.27
N VAL A 392 -6.76 -10.58 17.60
CA VAL A 392 -7.72 -9.50 17.78
C VAL A 392 -7.83 -9.25 19.28
N LEU A 393 -7.51 -8.04 19.73
CA LEU A 393 -7.48 -7.65 21.14
C LEU A 393 -8.78 -6.95 21.52
N ASP A 394 -9.35 -7.31 22.66
CA ASP A 394 -10.45 -6.57 23.27
C ASP A 394 -9.99 -5.21 23.85
N GLU A 395 -10.93 -4.46 24.43
CA GLU A 395 -10.66 -3.16 25.06
C GLU A 395 -9.68 -3.21 26.24
N ASN A 396 -9.45 -4.39 26.82
CA ASN A 396 -8.52 -4.63 27.92
C ASN A 396 -7.17 -5.18 27.44
N GLY A 397 -6.97 -5.31 26.11
CA GLY A 397 -5.76 -5.89 25.53
C GLY A 397 -5.68 -7.41 25.66
N ILE A 398 -6.81 -8.08 25.89
CA ILE A 398 -6.89 -9.54 25.96
C ILE A 398 -7.23 -10.09 24.57
N PRO A 399 -6.47 -11.06 24.04
CA PRO A 399 -6.74 -11.63 22.72
C PRO A 399 -8.01 -12.51 22.74
N TYR A 400 -8.88 -12.30 21.75
CA TYR A 400 -9.98 -13.22 21.46
C TYR A 400 -9.47 -14.55 20.91
N PRO A 401 -10.17 -15.68 21.15
CA PRO A 401 -9.90 -16.95 20.49
C PRO A 401 -10.04 -16.87 18.96
N ASP A 402 -9.26 -17.66 18.21
CA ASP A 402 -9.15 -17.58 16.74
C ASP A 402 -10.45 -17.90 15.97
N ASP A 403 -11.35 -18.71 16.55
CA ASP A 403 -12.58 -19.15 15.89
C ASP A 403 -13.84 -18.45 16.40
N VAL A 404 -13.67 -17.39 17.19
CA VAL A 404 -14.78 -16.64 17.78
C VAL A 404 -15.01 -15.33 17.01
N PRO A 405 -16.25 -15.03 16.61
CA PRO A 405 -16.60 -13.72 16.07
C PRO A 405 -16.27 -12.63 17.09
N CYS A 406 -15.53 -11.62 16.67
CA CYS A 406 -15.04 -10.60 17.57
C CYS A 406 -14.82 -9.29 16.82
N VAL A 407 -14.72 -8.20 17.59
CA VAL A 407 -14.31 -6.89 17.11
C VAL A 407 -13.23 -6.39 18.06
N GLY A 408 -12.11 -5.92 17.51
CA GLY A 408 -10.98 -5.51 18.34
C GLY A 408 -9.79 -4.96 17.56
N GLU A 409 -8.77 -4.53 18.28
CA GLU A 409 -7.53 -4.01 17.72
C GLU A 409 -6.63 -5.15 17.23
N VAL A 410 -5.97 -4.96 16.09
CA VAL A 410 -5.00 -5.92 15.56
C VAL A 410 -3.68 -5.83 16.34
N GLY A 411 -3.31 -6.92 17.00
CA GLY A 411 -1.97 -7.15 17.54
C GLY A 411 -1.20 -8.15 16.67
N LEU A 412 -0.21 -7.68 15.90
CA LEU A 412 0.60 -8.54 15.03
C LEU A 412 1.68 -9.28 15.84
N TYR A 413 2.01 -10.50 15.43
CA TYR A 413 3.23 -11.13 15.89
C TYR A 413 4.44 -10.34 15.38
N PRO A 414 5.49 -10.17 16.18
CA PRO A 414 6.61 -9.31 15.78
C PRO A 414 7.52 -9.95 14.72
N LEU A 415 7.48 -11.28 14.60
CA LEU A 415 8.26 -12.06 13.64
C LEU A 415 7.59 -12.04 12.25
N PHE A 416 7.73 -10.93 11.54
CA PHE A 416 7.16 -10.72 10.20
C PHE A 416 8.28 -10.35 9.22
N MET A 417 8.52 -11.17 8.20
CA MET A 417 9.52 -10.88 7.18
C MET A 417 9.05 -9.70 6.30
N GLY A 418 9.85 -8.63 6.26
CA GLY A 418 9.50 -7.37 5.57
C GLY A 418 9.05 -6.26 6.52
N ALA A 419 8.77 -6.57 7.80
CA ALA A 419 8.47 -5.55 8.78
C ALA A 419 9.66 -4.61 9.00
N THR A 420 9.36 -3.33 9.09
CA THR A 420 10.31 -2.27 9.39
C THR A 420 10.95 -2.55 10.73
N TYR A 421 12.28 -2.48 10.79
CA TYR A 421 13.06 -2.70 12.02
C TYR A 421 13.62 -1.40 12.61
N ARG A 422 13.50 -0.28 11.90
CA ARG A 422 13.99 1.04 12.32
C ARG A 422 13.21 2.16 11.64
N LEU A 423 12.93 3.23 12.39
CA LEU A 423 12.45 4.50 11.84
C LEU A 423 13.60 5.51 11.81
N LEU A 424 13.69 6.33 10.77
CA LEU A 424 14.79 7.30 10.63
C LEU A 424 14.58 8.57 11.47
N ASN A 425 13.33 8.88 11.80
CA ASN A 425 12.91 10.12 12.46
C ASN A 425 12.07 9.91 13.72
N ALA A 426 11.95 8.68 14.21
CA ALA A 426 11.18 8.34 15.39
C ALA A 426 11.77 7.11 16.09
N ASP A 427 11.39 6.88 17.34
CA ASP A 427 11.75 5.67 18.06
C ASP A 427 10.82 4.51 17.66
N HIS A 428 11.41 3.38 17.26
CA HIS A 428 10.66 2.23 16.76
C HIS A 428 9.90 1.48 17.85
N GLU A 429 10.46 1.41 19.06
CA GLU A 429 9.83 0.77 20.22
C GLU A 429 8.60 1.55 20.67
N GLU A 430 8.76 2.87 20.80
CA GLU A 430 7.69 3.79 21.21
C GLU A 430 6.50 3.74 20.24
N VAL A 431 6.76 3.67 18.93
CA VAL A 431 5.70 3.66 17.90
C VAL A 431 4.99 2.30 17.82
N TYR A 432 5.74 1.20 17.82
CA TYR A 432 5.17 -0.10 17.43
C TYR A 432 5.00 -1.11 18.56
N PHE A 433 5.64 -0.94 19.71
CA PHE A 433 5.67 -1.97 20.74
C PHE A 433 5.23 -1.48 22.11
N LYS A 434 5.47 -0.21 22.44
CA LYS A 434 5.08 0.35 23.73
C LYS A 434 3.57 0.24 23.96
N GLY A 435 3.22 -0.30 25.13
CA GLY A 435 1.84 -0.53 25.56
C GLY A 435 1.17 -1.76 24.95
N MET A 436 1.83 -2.48 24.03
CA MET A 436 1.28 -3.71 23.48
C MET A 436 1.41 -4.89 24.45
N PRO A 437 0.38 -5.75 24.56
CA PRO A 437 0.42 -6.89 25.47
C PRO A 437 1.40 -7.96 24.98
N LYS A 438 1.82 -8.82 25.89
CA LYS A 438 2.58 -10.02 25.56
C LYS A 438 1.64 -11.16 25.23
N TYR A 439 1.93 -11.88 24.15
CA TYR A 439 1.21 -13.08 23.74
C TYR A 439 2.21 -14.17 23.36
N LYS A 440 2.03 -15.38 23.91
CA LYS A 440 2.95 -16.52 23.73
C LYS A 440 4.42 -16.14 23.99
N GLY A 441 4.67 -15.29 25.00
CA GLY A 441 6.01 -14.84 25.38
C GLY A 441 6.62 -13.75 24.49
N MET A 442 5.94 -13.31 23.43
CA MET A 442 6.36 -12.23 22.52
C MET A 442 5.59 -10.95 22.82
N GLN A 443 6.24 -9.79 22.74
CA GLN A 443 5.54 -8.51 22.73
C GLN A 443 4.91 -8.31 21.35
N LEU A 444 3.60 -8.07 21.30
CA LEU A 444 2.90 -7.85 20.04
C LEU A 444 3.32 -6.53 19.41
N ARG A 445 3.25 -6.48 18.08
CA ARG A 445 3.46 -5.28 17.29
C ARG A 445 2.11 -4.60 17.03
N ARG A 446 2.02 -3.32 17.36
CA ARG A 446 0.89 -2.45 17.04
C ARG A 446 0.82 -2.27 15.52
N HIS A 447 -0.36 -2.50 14.95
CA HIS A 447 -0.65 -2.09 13.58
C HIS A 447 -1.53 -0.84 13.53
N GLY A 448 -2.45 -0.70 14.49
CA GLY A 448 -3.38 0.42 14.57
C GLY A 448 -4.67 0.22 13.77
N ASP A 449 -4.95 -0.99 13.30
CA ASP A 449 -6.24 -1.33 12.68
C ASP A 449 -7.24 -1.91 13.68
N MET A 450 -8.51 -1.57 13.50
CA MET A 450 -9.63 -2.31 14.09
C MET A 450 -10.18 -3.28 13.06
N ILE A 451 -10.41 -4.51 13.50
CA ILE A 451 -10.92 -5.57 12.64
C ILE A 451 -12.12 -6.24 13.29
N GLN A 452 -13.07 -6.65 12.47
CA GLN A 452 -14.15 -7.55 12.83
C GLN A 452 -13.90 -8.91 12.20
N ARG A 453 -13.85 -9.96 13.02
CA ARG A 453 -13.98 -11.34 12.55
C ARG A 453 -15.45 -11.75 12.58
N THR A 454 -15.98 -12.18 11.45
CA THR A 454 -17.38 -12.61 11.31
C THR A 454 -17.56 -14.08 11.73
N THR A 455 -18.81 -14.52 11.90
CA THR A 455 -19.15 -15.95 12.11
C THR A 455 -18.74 -16.85 10.96
N GLY A 456 -18.60 -16.31 9.75
CA GLY A 456 -18.08 -17.04 8.58
C GLY A 456 -16.56 -17.08 8.49
N GLY A 457 -15.83 -16.55 9.48
CA GLY A 457 -14.36 -16.49 9.48
C GLY A 457 -13.75 -15.37 8.64
N TYR A 458 -14.57 -14.59 7.92
CA TYR A 458 -14.10 -13.41 7.19
C TYR A 458 -13.69 -12.29 8.12
N PHE A 459 -12.76 -11.48 7.65
CA PHE A 459 -12.32 -10.27 8.32
C PHE A 459 -12.84 -9.03 7.59
N LEU A 460 -13.31 -8.05 8.35
CA LEU A 460 -13.68 -6.72 7.88
C LEU A 460 -12.80 -5.71 8.60
N VAL A 461 -12.06 -4.91 7.84
CA VAL A 461 -11.25 -3.83 8.42
C VAL A 461 -12.15 -2.62 8.60
N LEU A 462 -12.37 -2.21 9.84
CA LEU A 462 -13.28 -1.11 10.20
C LEU A 462 -12.59 0.26 10.10
N SER A 463 -11.32 0.27 9.69
CA SER A 463 -10.34 1.33 9.91
C SER A 463 -10.00 1.51 11.39
N GLY A 464 -8.74 1.89 11.65
CA GLY A 464 -8.16 1.99 13.00
C GLY A 464 -8.98 2.72 14.07
N PRO A 465 -8.62 2.53 15.36
CA PRO A 465 -9.26 3.23 16.48
C PRO A 465 -9.02 4.75 16.42
N GLU A 466 -8.15 5.21 15.52
CA GLU A 466 -7.73 6.59 15.32
C GLU A 466 -8.45 7.27 14.13
N GLN A 467 -9.71 6.94 13.89
CA GLN A 467 -10.57 7.75 13.03
C GLN A 467 -10.92 9.06 13.75
N LEU A 468 -10.28 10.16 13.34
CA LEU A 468 -10.62 11.47 13.87
C LEU A 468 -11.64 12.18 12.99
N ALA A 469 -12.87 12.33 13.49
CA ALA A 469 -13.85 13.23 12.90
C ALA A 469 -13.65 14.64 13.48
N ILE A 470 -13.37 15.62 12.63
CA ILE A 470 -13.16 17.01 13.04
C ILE A 470 -14.37 17.85 12.61
N PHE A 471 -15.00 18.49 13.59
CA PHE A 471 -16.07 19.45 13.33
C PHE A 471 -15.56 20.85 13.61
N VAL A 472 -15.55 21.70 12.58
CA VAL A 472 -14.99 23.05 12.64
C VAL A 472 -16.13 24.06 12.65
N VAL A 473 -16.13 24.99 13.61
CA VAL A 473 -17.11 26.09 13.63
C VAL A 473 -16.40 27.38 13.21
N LEU A 474 -16.59 27.78 11.94
CA LEU A 474 -15.99 28.99 11.40
C LEU A 474 -16.69 30.26 11.91
N LYS A 475 -15.91 31.27 12.33
CA LYS A 475 -16.42 32.57 12.81
C LYS A 475 -17.19 33.37 11.75
N ARG A 476 -16.91 33.17 10.46
CA ARG A 476 -17.63 33.77 9.32
C ARG A 476 -18.14 32.66 8.39
N ARG A 477 -19.37 32.79 7.89
CA ARG A 477 -19.97 31.81 6.95
C ARG A 477 -19.32 31.95 5.58
N SER A 478 -18.62 30.92 5.14
CA SER A 478 -18.33 30.59 3.74
C SER A 478 -19.12 29.33 3.38
N SER A 479 -19.75 29.31 2.20
CA SER A 479 -20.72 28.29 1.80
C SER A 479 -20.15 27.23 0.85
N CYS A 480 -18.87 26.89 0.96
CA CYS A 480 -18.21 26.02 -0.04
C CYS A 480 -17.84 24.65 0.55
N GLU A 481 -18.30 23.58 -0.10
CA GLU A 481 -17.92 22.19 0.23
C GLU A 481 -16.41 21.92 0.03
N SER A 482 -15.72 22.71 -0.80
CA SER A 482 -14.27 22.60 -1.03
C SER A 482 -13.40 22.92 0.21
N GLU A 483 -13.99 23.56 1.22
CA GLU A 483 -13.32 23.93 2.46
C GLU A 483 -13.11 22.73 3.39
N GLY A 484 -13.99 21.72 3.33
CA GLY A 484 -13.93 20.52 4.18
C GLY A 484 -12.71 19.65 3.89
N GLU A 485 -12.43 19.38 2.62
CA GLU A 485 -11.24 18.60 2.21
C GLU A 485 -9.94 19.39 2.45
N HIS A 486 -9.94 20.71 2.23
CA HIS A 486 -8.77 21.55 2.54
C HIS A 486 -8.45 21.56 4.04
N LEU A 487 -9.48 21.69 4.89
CA LEU A 487 -9.33 21.61 6.34
C LEU A 487 -8.91 20.20 6.80
N LYS A 488 -9.49 19.15 6.21
CA LYS A 488 -9.10 17.76 6.46
C LYS A 488 -7.62 17.54 6.20
N MET A 489 -7.08 18.04 5.07
CA MET A 489 -5.65 17.94 4.79
C MET A 489 -4.80 18.68 5.83
N LYS A 490 -5.14 19.95 6.13
CA LYS A 490 -4.41 20.74 7.13
C LYS A 490 -4.41 20.10 8.52
N PHE A 491 -5.56 19.57 8.96
CA PHE A 491 -5.64 18.89 10.24
C PHE A 491 -4.93 17.54 10.23
N SER A 492 -5.03 16.78 9.14
CA SER A 492 -4.28 15.52 8.99
C SER A 492 -2.78 15.78 9.12
N GLU A 493 -2.25 16.77 8.40
CA GLU A 493 -0.85 17.17 8.52
C GLU A 493 -0.49 17.60 9.95
N ALA A 494 -1.31 18.46 10.58
CA ALA A 494 -1.02 18.95 11.93
C ALA A 494 -1.05 17.82 12.97
N ILE A 495 -1.98 16.88 12.87
CA ILE A 495 -2.13 15.75 13.82
C ILE A 495 -1.02 14.73 13.59
N GLN A 496 -0.74 14.38 12.34
CA GLN A 496 0.35 13.45 12.01
C GLN A 496 1.72 14.03 12.41
N ARG A 497 1.90 15.35 12.32
CA ARG A 497 3.14 16.02 12.77
C ARG A 497 3.26 16.13 14.29
N ASN A 498 2.17 16.41 15.02
CA ASN A 498 2.26 16.82 16.43
C ASN A 498 1.71 15.81 17.45
N LEU A 499 0.89 14.84 17.04
CA LEU A 499 0.23 13.91 17.95
C LEU A 499 0.69 12.47 17.72
N ASN A 500 0.26 11.86 16.62
CA ASN A 500 0.72 10.53 16.24
C ASN A 500 0.61 10.38 14.71
N PRO A 501 1.69 9.96 14.02
CA PRO A 501 1.75 9.85 12.58
C PRO A 501 0.77 8.83 11.96
N LEU A 502 0.19 7.93 12.77
CA LEU A 502 -0.79 6.93 12.32
C LEU A 502 -2.23 7.47 12.27
N PHE A 503 -2.52 8.61 12.89
CA PHE A 503 -3.85 9.21 12.85
C PHE A 503 -4.23 9.62 11.42
N LYS A 504 -5.45 9.26 11.03
CA LYS A 504 -6.07 9.73 9.79
C LYS A 504 -7.31 10.53 10.15
N VAL A 505 -7.38 11.78 9.70
CA VAL A 505 -8.64 12.55 9.79
C VAL A 505 -9.58 11.97 8.76
N SER A 506 -10.51 11.13 9.19
CA SER A 506 -11.47 10.46 8.33
C SER A 506 -12.42 11.46 7.66
N PHE A 507 -12.75 12.52 8.41
CA PHE A 507 -13.81 13.45 8.04
C PHE A 507 -13.59 14.82 8.68
N CYS A 508 -13.76 15.89 7.90
CA CYS A 508 -13.78 17.26 8.42
C CYS A 508 -15.01 17.99 7.86
N LYS A 509 -15.85 18.56 8.74
CA LYS A 509 -17.05 19.30 8.32
C LYS A 509 -17.18 20.63 9.04
N SER A 510 -17.47 21.67 8.26
CA SER A 510 -17.83 22.97 8.81
C SER A 510 -19.28 22.94 9.32
N CYS A 511 -19.49 23.35 10.56
CA CYS A 511 -20.82 23.42 11.18
C CYS A 511 -21.23 24.88 11.42
N GLY A 512 -22.50 25.19 11.11
CA GLY A 512 -23.07 26.50 11.44
C GLY A 512 -23.30 26.67 12.95
N ARG A 513 -23.33 27.92 13.43
CA ARG A 513 -23.52 28.29 14.85
C ARG A 513 -24.66 27.56 15.58
N VAL A 514 -25.72 27.15 14.89
CA VAL A 514 -26.89 26.47 15.47
C VAL A 514 -26.58 25.04 15.95
N ALA A 515 -25.52 24.41 15.44
CA ALA A 515 -25.06 23.08 15.90
C ALA A 515 -24.38 23.12 17.29
N GLN A 516 -24.14 24.31 17.86
CA GLN A 516 -23.51 24.47 19.18
C GLN A 516 -24.32 23.82 20.31
N ASN A 517 -25.64 23.76 20.23
CA ASN A 517 -26.46 23.27 21.34
C ASN A 517 -26.67 21.75 21.32
N GLY A 518 -26.80 21.15 20.13
CA GLY A 518 -26.94 19.68 19.98
C GLY A 518 -25.63 18.92 20.24
N ILE A 519 -24.49 19.47 19.80
CA ILE A 519 -23.16 18.84 19.99
C ILE A 519 -22.69 18.98 21.45
N LYS A 520 -23.05 20.06 22.15
CA LYS A 520 -22.77 20.23 23.59
C LYS A 520 -23.45 19.17 24.47
N GLN A 521 -24.65 18.71 24.12
CA GLN A 521 -25.36 17.70 24.92
C GLN A 521 -24.72 16.30 24.83
N VAL A 522 -24.09 15.96 23.71
CA VAL A 522 -23.39 14.67 23.53
C VAL A 522 -22.05 14.65 24.30
N ILE A 523 -21.41 15.81 24.46
CA ILE A 523 -20.06 15.94 25.05
C ILE A 523 -20.09 16.27 26.55
N ALA A 524 -21.18 16.83 27.08
CA ALA A 524 -21.28 17.29 28.48
C ALA A 524 -21.28 16.18 29.57
N LYS A 525 -21.11 14.90 29.22
CA LYS A 525 -20.88 13.83 30.22
C LYS A 525 -19.41 13.73 30.69
N GLY A 526 -18.49 14.54 30.16
CA GLY A 526 -17.09 14.52 30.58
C GLY A 526 -16.47 15.91 30.72
N SER A 527 -16.12 16.27 31.96
CA SER A 527 -15.17 17.33 32.39
C SER A 527 -15.63 18.80 32.41
N GLU A 528 -15.62 19.37 33.62
CA GLU A 528 -15.65 20.81 33.92
C GLU A 528 -14.22 21.37 34.04
N GLY A 529 -13.97 22.59 33.54
CA GLY A 529 -12.82 23.40 33.98
C GLY A 529 -12.17 24.35 32.94
N SER A 530 -12.29 25.66 33.20
CA SER A 530 -11.48 26.80 32.70
C SER A 530 -11.60 27.29 31.24
N ASN A 531 -11.47 28.63 31.09
CA ASN A 531 -11.67 29.45 29.90
C ASN A 531 -10.32 29.85 29.28
N LYS A 532 -9.98 29.24 28.16
CA LYS A 532 -9.03 29.60 27.06
C LYS A 532 -9.22 28.48 26.02
N ALA A 533 -9.15 28.78 24.72
CA ALA A 533 -9.52 27.91 23.59
C ALA A 533 -9.65 26.40 23.95
N ARG A 534 -10.88 25.91 24.13
CA ARG A 534 -11.14 24.54 24.59
C ARG A 534 -11.05 23.59 23.40
N ILE A 535 -9.98 22.80 23.34
CA ILE A 535 -9.96 21.53 22.60
C ILE A 535 -10.79 20.55 23.46
N LEU A 536 -12.04 20.30 23.08
CA LEU A 536 -12.82 19.22 23.67
C LEU A 536 -12.49 17.95 22.90
N CYS A 537 -11.65 17.10 23.51
CA CYS A 537 -11.27 15.81 22.98
C CYS A 537 -12.17 14.75 23.65
N SER A 538 -13.15 14.21 22.92
CA SER A 538 -13.60 12.84 23.21
C SER A 538 -12.89 11.91 22.22
N GLN A 539 -12.75 10.63 22.56
CA GLN A 539 -11.95 9.63 21.83
C GLN A 539 -12.29 9.47 20.33
N GLN A 540 -13.28 10.18 19.79
CA GLN A 540 -13.71 10.10 18.39
C GLN A 540 -14.00 11.47 17.72
N ALA A 541 -13.89 12.60 18.44
CA ALA A 541 -14.16 13.92 17.87
C ALA A 541 -13.38 15.05 18.54
N VAL A 542 -12.84 15.94 17.71
CA VAL A 542 -12.24 17.21 18.16
C VAL A 542 -13.06 18.37 17.59
N VAL A 543 -13.56 19.23 18.48
CA VAL A 543 -14.24 20.48 18.12
C VAL A 543 -13.28 21.64 18.38
N LEU A 544 -12.89 22.34 17.31
CA LEU A 544 -12.03 23.53 17.40
C LEU A 544 -12.86 24.80 17.28
N PHE A 545 -12.66 25.71 18.23
CA PHE A 545 -13.17 27.07 18.20
C PHE A 545 -12.01 28.00 17.87
N ASP A 546 -12.11 28.72 16.76
CA ASP A 546 -11.24 29.86 16.47
C ASP A 546 -11.84 31.14 17.05
#